data_AF-A0A1M4T711-F1
#
_entry.id   AF-A0A1M4T711-F1
#
_cell.length_a   1.000
_cell.length_b   1.000
_cell.length_c   1.000
_cell.angle_alpha   90.00
_cell.angle_beta   90.00
_cell.angle_gamma   90.00
#
_symmetry.space_group_name_H-M   'P 1'
#
loop_
_entity.id
_entity.type
_entity.pdbx_description
1 polymer ?
#
loop_
_entity_poly.entity_id
_entity_poly.type
_entity_poly.pdbx_seq_one_letter_code
_entity_poly.pdbx_strand_id
1 'polypeptide(L)'
;MAFKQTKWRTVYETLKKRIIDGTYPSKSEFPTNKEIGEEFNLHTVSVQTAVTELIREGLVTPAQNRATRRRVRSIPTRSKRSIFFSEVHDQKASKNALALNIVDAATIPDTIRNSVHHKQCFITTKNSF
;
A
#
# COMPACT_ATOMS: atom_id res chain seq x y z
N MET A 1 4.15 -14.27 -24.52
CA MET A 1 2.77 -14.67 -24.19
C MET A 1 2.03 -13.47 -23.62
N ALA A 2 1.02 -12.94 -24.33
CA ALA A 2 0.21 -11.83 -23.84
C ALA A 2 -0.89 -12.38 -22.91
N PHE A 3 -0.86 -12.02 -21.63
CA PHE A 3 -1.93 -12.36 -20.70
C PHE A 3 -3.20 -11.61 -21.10
N LYS A 4 -4.26 -12.34 -21.48
CA LYS A 4 -5.58 -11.78 -21.75
C LYS A 4 -6.10 -11.13 -20.46
N GLN A 5 -5.98 -9.80 -20.36
CA GLN A 5 -6.52 -9.08 -19.21
C GLN A 5 -8.04 -9.24 -19.19
N THR A 6 -8.55 -9.68 -18.05
CA THR A 6 -9.99 -9.74 -17.80
C THR A 6 -10.54 -8.32 -17.67
N LYS A 7 -11.78 -8.09 -18.14
CA LYS A 7 -12.41 -6.75 -18.12
C LYS A 7 -12.39 -6.08 -16.74
N TRP A 8 -12.58 -6.86 -15.67
CA TRP A 8 -12.53 -6.35 -14.29
C TRP A 8 -11.14 -5.82 -13.90
N ARG A 9 -10.07 -6.42 -14.44
CA ARG A 9 -8.69 -6.01 -14.15
C ARG A 9 -8.38 -4.66 -14.76
N THR A 10 -8.84 -4.41 -15.98
CA THR A 10 -8.71 -3.10 -16.64
C THR A 10 -9.38 -1.99 -15.84
N VAL A 11 -10.58 -2.26 -15.28
CA VAL A 11 -11.28 -1.28 -14.43
C VAL A 11 -10.55 -1.05 -13.11
N TYR A 12 -10.07 -2.12 -12.46
CA TYR A 12 -9.25 -2.01 -11.26
C TYR A 12 -8.01 -1.13 -11.49
N GLU A 13 -7.24 -1.37 -12.57
CA GLU A 13 -6.04 -0.58 -12.88
C GLU A 13 -6.38 0.90 -13.16
N THR A 14 -7.48 1.14 -13.87
CA THR A 14 -7.95 2.50 -14.17
C THR A 14 -8.35 3.25 -12.91
N LEU A 15 -9.13 2.61 -12.02
CA LEU A 15 -9.55 3.20 -10.75
C LEU A 15 -8.35 3.47 -9.84
N LYS A 16 -7.40 2.54 -9.77
CA LYS A 16 -6.16 2.70 -9.02
C LYS A 16 -5.36 3.92 -9.50
N LYS A 17 -5.19 4.07 -10.82
CA LYS A 17 -4.53 5.26 -11.40
C LYS A 17 -5.25 6.55 -11.03
N ARG A 18 -6.59 6.61 -11.13
CA ARG A 18 -7.38 7.79 -10.74
C ARG A 18 -7.24 8.17 -9.26
N ILE A 19 -7.08 7.18 -8.37
CA ILE A 19 -6.82 7.42 -6.95
C ILE A 19 -5.41 8.00 -6.75
N ILE A 20 -4.42 7.49 -7.49
CA ILE A 20 -3.01 7.92 -7.38
C ILE A 20 -2.82 9.32 -7.98
N ASP A 21 -3.41 9.59 -9.15
CA ASP A 21 -3.36 10.89 -9.83
C ASP A 21 -4.11 11.99 -9.04
N GLY A 22 -4.93 11.60 -8.06
CA GLY A 22 -5.69 12.53 -7.22
C GLY A 22 -7.01 12.98 -7.84
N THR A 23 -7.45 12.39 -8.96
CA THR A 23 -8.82 12.57 -9.49
C THR A 23 -9.86 12.22 -8.42
N TYR A 24 -9.59 11.19 -7.62
CA TYR A 24 -10.34 10.90 -6.41
C TYR A 24 -9.50 11.30 -5.18
N PRO A 25 -9.72 12.51 -4.62
CA PRO A 25 -8.91 12.98 -3.51
C PRO A 25 -9.04 12.10 -2.27
N SER A 26 -7.99 12.09 -1.46
CA SER A 26 -7.98 11.36 -0.19
C SER A 26 -9.18 11.75 0.68
N LYS A 27 -9.84 10.78 1.30
CA LYS A 27 -11.06 10.93 2.13
C LYS A 27 -12.31 11.38 1.38
N SER A 28 -12.25 11.54 0.05
CA SER A 28 -13.45 11.81 -0.74
C SER A 28 -14.36 10.59 -0.80
N GLU A 29 -15.61 10.83 -1.15
CA GLU A 29 -16.55 9.78 -1.47
C GLU A 29 -16.10 9.03 -2.72
N PHE A 30 -16.21 7.71 -2.66
CA PHE A 30 -15.91 6.81 -3.77
C PHE A 30 -17.24 6.40 -4.43
N PRO A 31 -17.31 6.35 -5.77
CA PRO A 31 -18.54 6.01 -6.47
C PRO A 31 -19.08 4.62 -6.11
N THR A 32 -20.38 4.45 -6.26
CA THR A 32 -21.09 3.19 -6.04
C THR A 32 -20.81 2.23 -7.19
N ASN A 33 -20.92 0.92 -6.92
CA ASN A 33 -20.71 -0.11 -7.95
C ASN A 33 -21.61 0.07 -9.18
N LYS A 34 -22.83 0.61 -9.01
CA LYS A 34 -23.75 0.89 -10.11
C LYS A 34 -23.23 2.00 -11.01
N GLU A 35 -22.82 3.12 -10.41
CA GLU A 35 -22.25 4.27 -11.14
C GLU A 35 -21.00 3.85 -11.93
N ILE A 36 -20.11 3.07 -11.32
CA ILE A 36 -18.93 2.52 -12.01
C ILE A 36 -19.35 1.51 -13.09
N GLY A 37 -20.36 0.68 -12.82
CA GLY A 37 -20.87 -0.29 -13.81
C GLY A 37 -21.44 0.39 -15.06
N GLU A 38 -22.16 1.49 -14.88
CA GLU A 38 -22.70 2.32 -15.97
C GLU A 38 -21.58 3.03 -16.74
N GLU A 39 -20.59 3.61 -16.05
CA GLU A 39 -19.45 4.28 -16.69
C GLU A 39 -18.63 3.33 -17.57
N PHE A 40 -18.38 2.11 -17.09
CA PHE A 40 -17.53 1.13 -17.77
C PHE A 40 -18.32 0.07 -18.57
N ASN A 41 -19.65 0.17 -18.60
CA ASN A 41 -20.57 -0.80 -19.23
C ASN A 41 -20.26 -2.25 -18.79
N LEU A 42 -20.11 -2.46 -17.48
CA LEU A 42 -19.81 -3.75 -16.87
C LEU A 42 -20.90 -4.17 -15.89
N HIS A 43 -21.07 -5.48 -15.77
CA HIS A 43 -21.95 -6.05 -14.77
C HIS A 43 -21.47 -5.73 -13.34
N THR A 44 -22.40 -5.40 -12.46
CA THR A 44 -22.15 -5.01 -11.05
C THR A 44 -21.25 -6.00 -10.31
N VAL A 45 -21.35 -7.30 -10.62
CA VAL A 45 -20.50 -8.35 -10.00
C VAL A 45 -19.03 -8.18 -10.38
N SER A 46 -18.72 -7.85 -11.65
CA SER A 46 -17.33 -7.62 -12.09
C SER A 46 -16.74 -6.37 -11.45
N VAL A 47 -17.55 -5.31 -11.30
CA VAL A 47 -17.17 -4.10 -10.57
C VAL A 47 -16.92 -4.41 -9.10
N GLN A 48 -17.79 -5.21 -8.48
CA GLN A 48 -17.61 -5.62 -7.09
C GLN A 48 -16.28 -6.37 -6.88
N THR A 49 -15.87 -7.24 -7.80
CA THR A 49 -14.55 -7.89 -7.77
C THR A 49 -13.41 -6.88 -7.81
N ALA A 50 -13.46 -5.94 -8.75
CA ALA A 50 -12.45 -4.88 -8.88
C ALA A 50 -12.36 -4.01 -7.61
N VAL A 51 -13.50 -3.60 -7.05
CA VAL A 51 -13.56 -2.79 -5.83
C VAL A 51 -13.07 -3.58 -4.61
N THR A 52 -13.34 -4.89 -4.56
CA THR A 52 -12.88 -5.75 -3.46
C THR A 52 -11.35 -5.85 -3.44
N GLU A 53 -10.71 -5.94 -4.60
CA GLU A 53 -9.25 -5.87 -4.70
C GLU A 53 -8.70 -4.49 -4.30
N LEU A 54 -9.37 -3.39 -4.66
CA LEU A 54 -8.97 -2.05 -4.18
C LEU A 54 -9.07 -1.91 -2.65
N ILE A 55 -10.09 -2.52 -2.03
CA ILE A 55 -10.25 -2.55 -0.57
C ILE A 55 -9.14 -3.40 0.06
N ARG A 56 -8.82 -4.54 -0.55
CA ARG A 56 -7.76 -5.44 -0.09
C ARG A 56 -6.38 -4.78 -0.10
N GLU A 57 -6.10 -3.94 -1.10
CA GLU A 57 -4.89 -3.11 -1.14
C GLU A 57 -4.91 -1.93 -0.17
N GLY A 58 -6.05 -1.67 0.47
CA GLY A 58 -6.22 -0.57 1.41
C GLY A 58 -6.35 0.79 0.75
N LEU A 59 -6.66 0.86 -0.55
CA LEU A 59 -6.89 2.14 -1.25
C LEU A 59 -8.28 2.72 -0.97
N VAL A 60 -9.25 1.87 -0.65
CA VAL A 60 -10.64 2.25 -0.38
C VAL A 60 -11.10 1.64 0.93
N THR A 61 -11.84 2.40 1.73
CA THR A 61 -12.47 1.90 2.97
C THR A 61 -13.75 1.12 2.63
N PRO A 62 -13.97 -0.08 3.22
CA PRO A 62 -15.22 -0.80 3.05
C PRO A 62 -16.40 0.01 3.59
N ALA A 63 -17.56 -0.11 2.96
CA ALA A 63 -18.78 0.51 3.45
C ALA A 63 -19.28 -0.26 4.68
N GLN A 64 -19.60 0.45 5.76
CA GLN A 64 -20.13 -0.15 6.99
C GLN A 64 -21.54 -0.71 6.78
N ASN A 65 -22.35 -0.06 5.94
CA ASN A 65 -23.71 -0.45 5.60
C ASN A 65 -24.05 0.02 4.16
N ARG A 66 -25.23 -0.36 3.65
CA ARG A 66 -25.68 0.03 2.29
C ARG A 66 -25.96 1.53 2.12
N ALA A 67 -26.20 2.26 3.21
CA ALA A 67 -26.49 3.69 3.18
C ALA A 67 -25.22 4.55 3.17
N THR A 68 -24.10 4.03 3.69
CA THR A 68 -22.83 4.76 3.76
C THR A 68 -22.04 4.60 2.46
N ARG A 69 -21.70 5.74 1.82
CA ARG A 69 -20.79 5.78 0.68
C ARG A 69 -19.38 5.35 1.11
N ARG A 70 -18.69 4.59 0.25
CA ARG A 70 -17.28 4.23 0.47
C ARG A 70 -16.42 5.50 0.40
N ARG A 71 -15.25 5.48 1.03
CA ARG A 71 -14.30 6.61 0.98
C ARG A 71 -12.94 6.15 0.50
N VAL A 72 -12.27 7.02 -0.25
CA VAL A 72 -10.88 6.80 -0.63
C VAL A 72 -10.01 6.95 0.62
N ARG A 73 -9.18 5.94 0.89
CA ARG A 73 -8.24 6.01 2.01
C ARG A 73 -7.18 7.06 1.69
N SER A 74 -6.79 7.85 2.69
CA SER A 74 -5.59 8.67 2.54
C SER A 74 -4.39 7.75 2.42
N ILE A 75 -3.77 7.71 1.25
CA ILE A 75 -2.42 7.16 1.11
C ILE A 75 -1.58 8.04 2.02
N PRO A 76 -0.95 7.51 3.08
CA PRO A 76 -0.04 8.33 3.86
C PRO A 76 1.08 8.72 2.89
N THR A 77 1.03 9.94 2.38
CA THR A 77 2.19 10.60 1.79
C THR A 77 3.25 10.43 2.85
N ARG A 78 4.22 9.53 2.59
CA ARG A 78 5.27 9.12 3.52
C ARG A 78 5.64 10.37 4.29
N SER A 79 5.29 10.40 5.58
CA SER A 79 5.57 11.57 6.39
C SER A 79 7.05 11.84 6.14
N LYS A 80 7.38 13.05 5.68
CA LYS A 80 8.70 13.62 5.95
C LYS A 80 8.75 13.80 7.47
N ARG A 81 8.78 12.69 8.21
CA ARG A 81 9.38 12.67 9.52
C ARG A 81 10.82 13.03 9.20
N SER A 82 11.10 14.33 9.19
CA SER A 82 12.32 14.79 9.81
C SER A 82 12.31 14.02 11.13
N ILE A 83 13.24 13.09 11.26
CA ILE A 83 13.39 12.27 12.44
C ILE A 83 13.70 13.26 13.56
N PHE A 84 12.64 13.80 14.16
CA PHE A 84 12.70 14.70 15.30
C PHE A 84 12.56 13.79 16.51
N PHE A 85 13.64 13.04 16.72
CA PHE A 85 13.92 12.37 17.98
C PHE A 85 14.53 13.45 18.90
N SER A 86 13.72 14.43 19.30
CA SER A 86 14.16 15.43 20.27
C SER A 86 13.66 15.01 21.65
N GLU A 87 14.63 14.74 22.53
CA GLU A 87 14.54 14.87 23.98
C GLU A 87 13.62 13.91 24.72
N VAL A 88 14.08 12.67 24.90
CA VAL A 88 14.03 12.09 26.25
C VAL A 88 15.33 11.31 26.48
N HIS A 89 16.04 11.70 27.54
CA HIS A 89 17.33 11.20 28.03
C HIS A 89 18.60 11.67 27.29
N ASP A 90 19.05 12.82 27.77
CA ASP A 90 20.43 13.27 27.98
C ASP A 90 21.43 12.13 28.22
N GLN A 91 21.89 11.45 27.16
CA GLN A 91 23.32 11.21 26.82
C GLN A 91 23.41 10.71 25.36
N LYS A 92 23.99 11.56 24.49
CA LYS A 92 24.50 11.25 23.14
C LYS A 92 23.70 10.25 22.31
N ALA A 93 22.59 10.72 21.73
CA ALA A 93 22.00 10.08 20.55
C ALA A 93 22.97 10.18 19.37
N SER A 94 23.86 9.19 19.23
CA SER A 94 24.60 9.01 17.99
C SER A 94 23.58 8.80 16.88
N LYS A 95 23.70 9.58 15.80
CA LYS A 95 22.91 9.41 14.58
C LYS A 95 23.28 8.07 13.93
N ASN A 96 22.86 6.97 14.50
CA ASN A 96 22.90 5.66 13.86
C ASN A 96 21.73 5.62 12.89
N ALA A 97 21.90 6.30 11.75
CA ALA A 97 21.01 6.15 10.62
C ALA A 97 21.14 4.71 10.13
N LEU A 98 20.17 3.87 10.50
CA LEU A 98 20.10 2.49 10.06
C LEU A 98 19.86 2.49 8.55
N ALA A 99 20.92 2.21 7.78
CA ALA A 99 20.83 2.04 6.34
C ALA A 99 20.06 0.74 6.05
N LEU A 100 18.76 0.89 5.78
CA LEU A 100 17.93 -0.22 5.31
C LEU A 100 18.24 -0.47 3.83
N ASN A 101 19.08 -1.45 3.56
CA ASN A 101 19.34 -1.94 2.21
C ASN A 101 18.45 -3.15 1.94
N ILE A 102 17.70 -3.11 0.83
CA ILE A 102 17.04 -4.29 0.29
C ILE A 102 18.15 -5.15 -0.33
N VAL A 103 18.53 -6.22 0.36
CA VAL A 103 19.54 -7.18 -0.10
C VAL A 103 18.86 -8.34 -0.81
N ASP A 104 19.46 -8.80 -1.91
CA ASP A 104 19.07 -10.04 -2.56
C ASP A 104 19.29 -11.24 -1.62
N ALA A 105 18.40 -12.22 -1.71
CA ALA A 105 18.37 -13.38 -0.81
C ALA A 105 19.69 -14.19 -0.77
N ALA A 106 20.54 -14.07 -1.78
CA ALA A 106 21.86 -14.71 -1.86
C ALA A 106 22.92 -14.08 -0.94
N THR A 107 22.69 -12.85 -0.47
CA THR A 107 23.66 -12.12 0.38
C THR A 107 23.40 -12.33 1.88
N ILE A 108 22.31 -13.03 2.23
CA ILE A 108 21.90 -13.25 3.62
C ILE A 108 22.71 -14.43 4.19
N PRO A 109 23.46 -14.24 5.30
CA PRO A 109 24.19 -15.33 5.93
C PRO A 109 23.26 -16.50 6.33
N ASP A 110 23.70 -17.73 6.10
CA ASP A 110 22.88 -18.94 6.30
C ASP A 110 22.38 -19.12 7.75
N THR A 111 23.12 -18.56 8.72
CA THR A 111 22.75 -18.58 10.14
C THR A 111 21.41 -17.87 10.41
N ILE A 112 21.11 -16.81 9.66
CA ILE A 112 19.84 -16.07 9.77
C ILE A 112 18.77 -16.76 8.93
N ARG A 113 19.14 -17.32 7.77
CA ARG A 113 18.21 -17.98 6.84
C ARG A 113 17.38 -19.09 7.51
N ASN A 114 17.99 -19.85 8.42
CA ASN A 114 17.34 -20.99 9.08
C ASN A 114 16.44 -20.61 10.27
N SER A 115 16.56 -19.39 10.82
CA SER A 115 15.77 -18.95 11.98
C SER A 115 14.47 -18.21 11.58
N VAL A 116 14.25 -17.99 10.28
CA VAL A 116 13.28 -17.03 9.76
C VAL A 116 12.14 -17.78 9.08
N HIS A 117 11.19 -18.27 9.87
CA HIS A 117 10.01 -19.00 9.38
C HIS A 117 8.98 -18.10 8.68
N HIS A 118 9.11 -16.77 8.74
CA HIS A 118 8.24 -15.79 8.08
C HIS A 118 9.07 -14.62 7.55
N LYS A 119 8.57 -13.87 6.55
CA LYS A 119 9.30 -12.72 5.98
C LYS A 119 9.59 -11.67 7.07
N GLN A 120 10.83 -11.63 7.56
CA GLN A 120 11.31 -10.65 8.53
C GLN A 120 12.25 -9.66 7.86
N CYS A 121 12.16 -8.38 8.25
CA CYS A 121 13.07 -7.33 7.82
C CYS A 121 14.27 -7.29 8.77
N PHE A 122 15.48 -7.42 8.23
CA PHE A 122 16.73 -7.30 9.00
C PHE A 122 17.36 -5.93 8.80
N ILE A 123 18.02 -5.45 9.84
CA ILE A 123 18.77 -4.21 9.83
C ILE A 123 20.23 -4.57 10.06
N THR A 124 21.10 -4.28 9.10
CA THR A 124 22.53 -4.54 9.23
C THR A 124 23.26 -3.25 9.60
N THR A 125 23.98 -3.26 10.71
CA THR A 125 24.89 -2.18 11.11
C THR A 125 26.30 -2.54 10.66
N LYS A 126 26.90 -1.76 9.75
CA LYS A 126 28.34 -1.85 9.49
C LYS A 126 29.08 -1.01 10.54
N ASN A 127 29.66 -1.68 11.54
CA ASN A 127 30.70 -1.08 12.36
C ASN A 127 31.99 -1.03 11.52
N SER A 128 32.44 0.17 11.17
CA SER A 128 33.84 0.37 10.74
C SER A 128 34.64 0.71 11.99
N PHE A 129 35.59 -0.16 12.34
CA PHE A 129 36.70 0.17 13.23
C PHE A 129 37.87 0.66 12.40
#